data_AF-K7FHF4-F1
#
_entry.id   AF-K7FHF4-F1
#
_cell.length_a   1.000
_cell.length_b   1.000
_cell.length_c   1.000
_cell.angle_alpha   90.00
_cell.angle_beta   90.00
_cell.angle_gamma   90.00
#
_symmetry.space_group_name_H-M   'P 1'
#
loop_
_entity.id
_entity.type
_entity.pdbx_description
1 polymer ?
#
loop_
_entity_poly.entity_id
_entity_poly.type
_entity_poly.pdbx_seq_one_letter_code
_entity_poly.pdbx_strand_id
1 'polypeptide(L)'
;MDPRSLNLKVFTNKTGSFCLCYSQASNIPKEVTYSVSFLHKGYSKTFTVALQRTDYPQMKEVAFLDLDYYVAVYLPGHFLHLLNIQHPDLMCYNLFLKGEDARINMLPKSPIQSLFKSTIWDCCSGRLFTIRMNECSLLQFLRNSKLDSDRLAALHCALLHVRNTTDLEMQIIQWISENLSACYTFNPIQEFIIASLYWSMCPETSKLDKLLPYTSLLYWNGIIPGITCITDIISLPELKVQNCKGFWEKLNLNLECVKYTEPQLHYNNNVLRREWYKLLSEEKVEERRTTTYSRNIFDNAKKVLSNLAAWNLEERLVPLFQEEDYQQRLLMGLMVAQLKDHLMRHLQYVGKKKIDQIVLDYVSKLLDLICRIMEAIWRKYSLQSYILCLDERGSAAEFAAFHIMSRILEAANGMCMPLPPGKPCDTGSLKFHYIPHLRRRALL
;
A
#
# COMPACT_ATOMS: atom_id res chain seq x y z
N MET A 1 9.45 -23.18 -42.32
CA MET A 1 9.26 -22.06 -41.38
C MET A 1 10.01 -22.43 -40.12
N ASP A 2 11.05 -21.69 -39.75
CA ASP A 2 11.73 -21.93 -38.48
C ASP A 2 10.74 -21.72 -37.31
N PRO A 3 10.73 -22.62 -36.31
CA PRO A 3 9.89 -22.45 -35.14
C PRO A 3 10.30 -21.15 -34.46
N ARG A 4 9.38 -20.18 -34.38
CA ARG A 4 9.60 -18.94 -33.62
C ARG A 4 9.95 -19.33 -32.18
N SER A 5 11.14 -18.94 -31.72
CA SER A 5 11.58 -19.21 -30.36
C SER A 5 10.61 -18.55 -29.38
N LEU A 6 10.03 -19.37 -28.51
CA LEU A 6 9.23 -18.91 -27.38
C LEU A 6 10.20 -18.59 -26.24
N ASN A 7 10.29 -17.32 -25.82
CA ASN A 7 11.02 -17.01 -24.60
C ASN A 7 10.10 -17.29 -23.41
N LEU A 8 10.47 -18.26 -22.58
CA LEU A 8 9.71 -18.73 -21.42
C LEU A 8 10.56 -18.61 -20.16
N LYS A 9 9.98 -18.01 -19.11
CA LYS A 9 10.60 -17.88 -17.79
C LYS A 9 9.62 -18.25 -16.69
N VAL A 10 10.14 -18.91 -15.67
CA VAL A 10 9.38 -19.31 -14.49
C VAL A 10 9.96 -18.56 -13.29
N PHE A 11 9.09 -17.91 -12.52
CA PHE A 11 9.46 -17.25 -11.28
C PHE A 11 8.65 -17.80 -10.12
N THR A 12 9.35 -18.04 -9.02
CA THR A 12 8.77 -18.53 -7.77
C THR A 12 9.36 -17.74 -6.62
N ASN A 13 8.55 -17.38 -5.63
CA ASN A 13 9.04 -16.70 -4.44
C ASN A 13 8.63 -17.41 -3.15
N LYS A 14 9.20 -16.96 -2.04
CA LYS A 14 8.94 -17.50 -0.70
C LYS A 14 7.52 -17.27 -0.18
N THR A 15 6.68 -16.47 -0.84
CA THR A 15 5.26 -16.30 -0.48
C THR A 15 4.35 -17.30 -1.19
N GLY A 16 4.93 -18.22 -1.98
CA GLY A 16 4.15 -19.17 -2.78
C GLY A 16 3.57 -18.54 -4.04
N SER A 17 4.11 -17.40 -4.49
CA SER A 17 3.79 -16.86 -5.82
C SER A 17 4.49 -17.72 -6.86
N PHE A 18 3.74 -18.11 -7.89
CA PHE A 18 4.23 -18.83 -9.06
C PHE A 18 3.72 -18.10 -10.29
N CYS A 19 4.67 -17.61 -11.09
CA CYS A 19 4.42 -16.88 -12.32
C CYS A 19 5.14 -17.55 -13.50
N LEU A 20 4.45 -17.67 -14.64
CA LEU A 20 5.00 -18.07 -15.92
C LEU A 20 4.99 -16.85 -16.85
N CYS A 21 6.17 -16.37 -17.23
CA CYS A 21 6.32 -15.25 -18.15
C CYS A 21 6.70 -15.78 -19.52
N TYR A 22 6.03 -15.33 -20.56
CA TYR A 22 6.42 -15.67 -21.91
C TYR A 22 6.21 -14.54 -22.89
N SER A 23 7.04 -14.54 -23.93
CA SER A 23 6.91 -13.64 -25.06
C SER A 23 7.25 -14.37 -26.35
N GLN A 24 6.53 -14.03 -27.40
CA GLN A 24 6.86 -14.44 -28.75
C GLN A 24 7.15 -13.18 -29.57
N ALA A 25 8.21 -13.21 -30.37
CA ALA A 25 8.56 -12.07 -31.21
C ALA A 25 7.36 -11.69 -32.10
N SER A 26 6.85 -10.47 -31.91
CA SER A 26 5.69 -9.97 -32.64
C SER A 26 6.07 -9.56 -34.06
N ASN A 27 5.27 -10.02 -35.03
CA ASN A 27 5.36 -9.56 -36.41
C ASN A 27 4.76 -8.17 -36.59
N ILE A 28 3.97 -7.69 -35.64
CA ILE A 28 3.35 -6.37 -35.72
C ILE A 28 4.45 -5.32 -35.49
N PRO A 29 4.65 -4.39 -36.43
CA PRO A 29 5.60 -3.31 -36.24
C PRO A 29 5.09 -2.36 -35.14
N LYS A 30 5.98 -1.89 -34.27
CA LYS A 30 5.71 -0.93 -33.18
C LYS A 30 4.91 -1.48 -32.00
N GLU A 31 4.71 -2.79 -31.92
CA GLU A 31 4.09 -3.41 -30.77
C GLU A 31 4.95 -4.52 -30.20
N VAL A 32 4.95 -4.61 -28.87
CA VAL A 32 5.53 -5.73 -28.12
C VAL A 32 4.41 -6.38 -27.33
N THR A 33 4.29 -7.69 -27.47
CA THR A 33 3.30 -8.49 -26.74
C THR A 33 4.01 -9.52 -25.90
N TYR A 34 3.64 -9.58 -24.63
CA TYR A 34 4.11 -10.59 -23.70
C TYR A 34 2.99 -10.93 -22.71
N SER A 35 3.07 -12.11 -22.11
CA SER A 35 2.06 -12.59 -21.18
C SER A 35 2.71 -13.05 -19.87
N VAL A 36 1.99 -12.86 -18.77
CA VAL A 36 2.35 -13.34 -17.44
C VAL A 36 1.18 -14.11 -16.88
N SER A 37 1.35 -15.42 -16.71
CA SER A 37 0.38 -16.29 -16.06
C SER A 37 0.66 -16.35 -14.56
N PHE A 38 -0.25 -15.79 -13.77
CA PHE A 38 -0.21 -15.81 -12.31
C PHE A 38 -0.90 -17.09 -11.84
N LEU A 39 -0.18 -18.21 -11.90
CA LEU A 39 -0.73 -19.54 -11.57
C LEU A 39 -1.31 -19.59 -10.16
N HIS A 40 -0.65 -18.92 -9.21
CA HIS A 40 -1.09 -18.78 -7.83
C HIS A 40 -2.35 -17.90 -7.64
N LYS A 41 -2.82 -17.22 -8.70
CA LYS A 41 -4.04 -16.40 -8.75
C LYS A 41 -5.10 -16.92 -9.72
N GLY A 42 -4.78 -17.91 -10.55
CA GLY A 42 -5.73 -18.53 -11.49
C GLY A 42 -6.07 -17.69 -12.73
N TYR A 43 -5.24 -16.72 -13.09
CA TYR A 43 -5.41 -15.97 -14.33
C TYR A 43 -4.07 -15.63 -15.01
N SER A 44 -4.15 -15.23 -16.27
CA SER A 44 -3.05 -14.73 -17.07
C SER A 44 -3.35 -13.32 -17.54
N LYS A 45 -2.32 -12.48 -17.63
CA LYS A 45 -2.42 -11.16 -18.23
C LYS A 45 -1.53 -11.07 -19.46
N THR A 46 -2.14 -10.73 -20.59
CA THR A 46 -1.43 -10.45 -21.85
C THR A 46 -1.36 -8.95 -22.04
N PHE A 47 -0.14 -8.43 -22.10
CA PHE A 47 0.16 -7.03 -22.27
C PHE A 47 0.57 -6.79 -23.72
N THR A 48 -0.10 -5.84 -24.37
CA THR A 48 0.29 -5.30 -25.68
C THR A 48 0.68 -3.85 -25.48
N VAL A 49 1.90 -3.52 -25.90
CA VAL A 49 2.51 -2.23 -25.64
C VAL A 49 2.85 -1.54 -26.96
N ALA A 50 2.41 -0.30 -27.12
CA ALA A 50 2.79 0.56 -28.22
C ALA A 50 4.18 1.18 -27.99
N LEU A 51 5.11 0.97 -28.94
CA LEU A 51 6.44 1.57 -28.94
C LEU A 51 6.40 2.98 -29.53
N GLN A 52 7.13 3.92 -28.91
CA GLN A 52 7.28 5.28 -29.43
C GLN A 52 8.25 5.35 -30.63
N ARG A 53 8.06 6.34 -31.50
CA ARG A 53 8.64 6.43 -32.86
C ARG A 53 10.18 6.51 -32.97
N THR A 54 10.90 6.83 -31.90
CA THR A 54 12.28 7.36 -32.03
C THR A 54 13.41 6.36 -31.86
N ASP A 55 13.17 5.15 -31.39
CA ASP A 55 14.24 4.15 -31.31
C ASP A 55 13.65 2.77 -31.67
N TYR A 56 14.01 2.25 -32.85
CA TYR A 56 13.64 0.89 -33.24
C TYR A 56 14.66 -0.08 -32.63
N PRO A 57 14.27 -0.93 -31.69
CA PRO A 57 15.18 -1.91 -31.15
C PRO A 57 15.51 -2.93 -32.24
N GLN A 58 16.81 -3.16 -32.48
CA GLN A 58 17.28 -4.21 -33.40
C GLN A 58 16.82 -5.61 -32.94
N MET A 59 16.55 -5.77 -31.64
CA MET A 59 16.03 -7.00 -31.03
C MET A 59 14.65 -6.77 -30.42
N LYS A 60 13.68 -7.60 -30.83
CA LYS A 60 12.32 -7.62 -30.26
C LYS A 60 12.14 -8.65 -29.13
N GLU A 61 13.22 -9.28 -28.70
CA GLU A 61 13.17 -10.29 -27.66
C GLU A 61 13.08 -9.62 -26.29
N VAL A 62 11.99 -9.91 -25.59
CA VAL A 62 11.73 -9.40 -24.24
C VAL A 62 12.46 -10.28 -23.25
N ALA A 63 13.20 -9.68 -22.32
CA ALA A 63 13.78 -10.38 -21.18
C ALA A 63 12.90 -10.18 -19.94
N PHE A 64 12.78 -11.23 -19.12
CA PHE A 64 12.11 -11.17 -17.82
C PHE A 64 13.12 -11.33 -16.70
N LEU A 65 13.03 -10.46 -15.69
CA LEU A 65 13.98 -10.34 -14.59
C LEU A 65 13.26 -10.49 -13.25
N ASP A 66 13.76 -11.38 -12.39
CA ASP A 66 13.20 -11.65 -11.06
C ASP A 66 13.68 -10.62 -10.03
N LEU A 67 12.76 -9.88 -9.43
CA LEU A 67 12.99 -8.92 -8.35
C LEU A 67 12.13 -9.23 -7.10
N ASP A 68 11.90 -10.52 -6.81
CA ASP A 68 11.14 -11.06 -5.66
C ASP A 68 9.63 -10.90 -5.76
N TYR A 69 9.15 -9.69 -5.48
CA TYR A 69 7.73 -9.30 -5.52
C TYR A 69 7.38 -8.61 -6.83
N TYR A 70 8.39 -8.38 -7.66
CA TYR A 70 8.24 -7.78 -8.96
C TYR A 70 8.91 -8.62 -10.04
N VAL A 71 8.31 -8.59 -11.22
CA VAL A 71 8.97 -9.04 -12.46
C VAL A 71 9.24 -7.81 -13.31
N ALA A 72 10.52 -7.58 -13.60
CA ALA A 72 10.93 -6.56 -14.55
C ALA A 72 10.88 -7.14 -15.97
N VAL A 73 10.13 -6.48 -16.85
CA VAL A 73 10.02 -6.83 -18.27
C VAL A 73 10.85 -5.83 -19.05
N TYR A 74 11.94 -6.30 -19.64
CA TYR A 74 12.95 -5.48 -20.26
C TYR A 74 13.03 -5.74 -21.76
N LEU A 75 12.99 -4.68 -22.56
CA LEU A 75 13.36 -4.72 -23.96
C LEU A 75 14.72 -4.01 -24.14
N PRO A 76 15.73 -4.69 -24.72
CA PRO A 76 17.08 -4.14 -24.88
C PRO A 76 17.12 -2.68 -25.34
N GLY A 77 17.59 -1.81 -24.45
CA GLY A 77 17.87 -0.39 -24.67
C GLY A 77 16.69 0.60 -24.61
N HIS A 78 15.46 0.15 -24.34
CA HIS A 78 14.28 1.01 -24.64
C HIS A 78 13.21 1.04 -23.57
N PHE A 79 12.89 -0.10 -22.95
CA PHE A 79 11.60 -0.25 -22.30
C PHE A 79 11.65 -1.15 -21.07
N LEU A 80 11.12 -0.66 -19.94
CA LEU A 80 11.04 -1.41 -18.70
C LEU A 80 9.64 -1.30 -18.10
N HIS A 81 9.00 -2.45 -17.92
CA HIS A 81 7.86 -2.58 -17.02
C HIS A 81 8.29 -3.21 -15.71
N LEU A 82 7.67 -2.80 -14.62
CA LEU A 82 7.82 -3.44 -13.33
C LEU A 82 6.45 -3.95 -12.88
N LEU A 83 6.24 -5.26 -12.94
CA LEU A 83 4.97 -5.90 -12.67
C LEU A 83 4.92 -6.43 -11.25
N ASN A 84 3.98 -5.96 -10.43
CA ASN A 84 3.74 -6.46 -9.08
C ASN A 84 3.09 -7.84 -9.16
N ILE A 85 3.82 -8.88 -8.75
CA ILE A 85 3.31 -10.25 -8.83
C ILE A 85 2.51 -10.68 -7.60
N GLN A 86 2.56 -9.89 -6.51
CA GLN A 86 1.81 -10.17 -5.27
C GLN A 86 0.36 -9.67 -5.37
N HIS A 87 0.21 -8.47 -5.94
CA HIS A 87 -1.09 -7.82 -6.19
C HIS A 87 -1.27 -7.49 -7.68
N PRO A 88 -1.33 -8.50 -8.56
CA PRO A 88 -1.41 -8.26 -10.00
C PRO A 88 -2.76 -7.72 -10.47
N ASP A 89 -3.79 -7.70 -9.61
CA ASP A 89 -5.16 -7.31 -9.94
C ASP A 89 -5.24 -5.83 -10.36
N LEU A 90 -4.59 -4.95 -9.60
CA LEU A 90 -4.60 -3.50 -9.82
C LEU A 90 -3.48 -3.08 -10.77
N MET A 91 -3.86 -2.68 -11.98
CA MET A 91 -2.90 -2.25 -13.01
C MET A 91 -2.08 -1.03 -12.60
N CYS A 92 -2.63 -0.14 -11.77
CA CYS A 92 -1.95 1.04 -11.25
C CYS A 92 -0.82 0.75 -10.25
N TYR A 93 -0.57 -0.53 -9.92
CA TYR A 93 0.53 -0.93 -9.04
C TYR A 93 1.75 -1.43 -9.83
N ASN A 94 1.63 -1.47 -11.15
CA ASN A 94 2.71 -1.79 -12.06
C ASN A 94 3.32 -0.48 -12.61
N LEU A 95 4.65 -0.40 -12.68
CA LEU A 95 5.33 0.73 -13.31
C LEU A 95 5.51 0.47 -14.80
N PHE A 96 5.21 1.48 -15.61
CA PHE A 96 5.25 1.40 -17.06
C PHE A 96 6.04 2.57 -17.63
N LEU A 97 7.38 2.46 -17.59
CA LEU A 97 8.27 3.53 -18.04
C LEU A 97 8.21 3.67 -19.56
N LYS A 98 8.16 4.90 -20.08
CA LYS A 98 8.13 5.18 -21.54
C LYS A 98 9.12 6.28 -21.91
N GLY A 99 9.49 6.35 -23.19
CA GLY A 99 10.32 7.43 -23.72
C GLY A 99 11.69 7.46 -23.04
N GLU A 100 12.16 8.64 -22.64
CA GLU A 100 13.46 8.79 -21.99
C GLU A 100 13.55 8.08 -20.63
N ASP A 101 12.47 8.07 -19.84
CA ASP A 101 12.44 7.40 -18.53
C ASP A 101 12.66 5.89 -18.64
N ALA A 102 12.45 5.33 -19.82
CA ALA A 102 12.60 3.90 -20.11
C ALA A 102 13.98 3.52 -20.66
N ARG A 103 14.83 4.51 -20.97
CA ARG A 103 16.20 4.29 -21.45
C ARG A 103 17.12 3.93 -20.29
N ILE A 104 17.50 2.66 -20.20
CA ILE A 104 18.49 2.18 -19.23
C ILE A 104 19.85 2.10 -19.90
N ASN A 105 20.62 3.19 -19.81
CA ASN A 105 21.96 3.27 -20.41
C ASN A 105 22.97 2.29 -19.78
N MET A 106 22.70 1.81 -18.57
CA MET A 106 23.59 0.91 -17.83
C MET A 106 23.40 -0.57 -18.16
N LEU A 107 22.27 -0.97 -18.78
CA LEU A 107 22.05 -2.36 -19.17
C LEU A 107 22.63 -2.61 -20.56
N PRO A 108 23.25 -3.79 -20.78
CA PRO A 108 23.74 -4.18 -22.10
C PRO A 108 22.61 -4.15 -23.14
N LYS A 109 22.92 -3.67 -24.35
CA LYS A 109 22.01 -3.75 -25.51
C LYS A 109 21.93 -5.17 -26.10
N SER A 110 22.75 -6.09 -25.58
CA SER A 110 22.79 -7.51 -25.91
C SER A 110 21.67 -8.30 -25.25
N PRO A 111 21.39 -9.53 -25.73
CA PRO A 111 20.45 -10.43 -25.06
C PRO A 111 20.93 -10.73 -23.64
N ILE A 112 20.02 -10.56 -22.69
CA ILE A 112 20.25 -10.79 -21.28
C ILE A 112 19.38 -11.92 -20.75
N GLN A 113 19.89 -12.67 -19.77
CA GLN A 113 19.16 -13.76 -19.15
C GLN A 113 19.14 -13.63 -17.63
N SER A 114 17.94 -13.70 -17.04
CA SER A 114 17.79 -13.91 -15.59
C SER A 114 18.11 -15.37 -15.26
N LEU A 115 19.15 -15.59 -14.45
CA LEU A 115 19.56 -16.92 -13.96
C LEU A 115 19.10 -17.16 -12.53
N PHE A 116 19.27 -16.14 -11.69
CA PHE A 116 18.89 -16.14 -10.29
C PHE A 116 18.13 -14.86 -9.98
N LYS A 117 17.51 -14.84 -8.81
CA LYS A 117 16.90 -13.64 -8.25
C LYS A 117 17.88 -12.47 -8.32
N SER A 118 17.39 -11.33 -8.83
CA SER A 118 18.12 -10.07 -8.93
C SER A 118 19.46 -10.16 -9.67
N THR A 119 19.63 -11.11 -10.59
CA THR A 119 20.90 -11.36 -11.27
C THR A 119 20.70 -11.54 -12.77
N ILE A 120 21.50 -10.83 -13.56
CA ILE A 120 21.51 -10.86 -15.03
C ILE A 120 22.82 -11.43 -15.53
N TRP A 121 22.74 -12.35 -16.49
CA TRP A 121 23.85 -12.73 -17.35
C TRP A 121 23.74 -11.99 -18.68
N ASP A 122 24.81 -11.29 -19.07
CA ASP A 122 24.96 -10.75 -20.43
C ASP A 122 25.65 -11.78 -21.32
N CYS A 123 24.91 -12.31 -22.29
CA CYS A 123 25.38 -13.40 -23.14
C CYS A 123 26.55 -12.97 -24.03
N CYS A 124 26.67 -11.68 -24.36
CA CYS A 124 27.72 -11.20 -25.25
C CYS A 124 29.03 -10.90 -24.52
N SER A 125 28.96 -10.33 -23.31
CA SER A 125 30.18 -10.03 -22.53
C SER A 125 30.61 -11.17 -21.60
N GLY A 126 29.73 -12.16 -21.35
CA GLY A 126 29.97 -13.23 -20.38
C GLY A 126 30.00 -12.73 -18.93
N ARG A 127 29.47 -11.53 -18.66
CA ARG A 127 29.47 -10.91 -17.33
C ARG A 127 28.15 -11.11 -16.62
N LEU A 128 28.25 -11.25 -15.30
CA LEU A 128 27.12 -11.34 -14.39
C LEU A 128 26.95 -10.00 -13.67
N PHE A 129 25.71 -9.50 -13.60
CA PHE A 129 25.36 -8.26 -12.93
C PHE A 129 24.29 -8.51 -11.87
N THR A 130 24.37 -7.81 -10.75
CA THR A 130 23.29 -7.75 -9.77
C THR A 130 22.42 -6.53 -10.03
N ILE A 131 21.11 -6.74 -10.08
CA ILE A 131 20.12 -5.67 -10.22
C ILE A 131 19.54 -5.35 -8.85
N ARG A 132 19.38 -4.06 -8.56
CA ARG A 132 18.58 -3.58 -7.43
C ARG A 132 17.79 -2.37 -7.88
N MET A 133 16.63 -2.14 -7.26
CA MET A 133 15.95 -0.86 -7.45
C MET A 133 16.69 0.23 -6.69
N ASN A 134 16.87 1.38 -7.33
CA ASN A 134 17.49 2.54 -6.70
C ASN A 134 16.41 3.38 -6.00
N GLU A 135 16.53 3.51 -4.68
CA GLU A 135 15.56 4.20 -3.82
C GLU A 135 15.42 5.69 -4.21
N CYS A 136 16.55 6.37 -4.42
CA CYS A 136 16.57 7.78 -4.81
C CYS A 136 15.91 8.00 -6.17
N SER A 137 16.20 7.15 -7.16
CA SER A 137 15.56 7.22 -8.48
C SER A 137 14.07 6.95 -8.41
N LEU A 138 13.62 6.03 -7.55
CA LEU A 138 12.21 5.72 -7.37
C LEU A 138 11.45 6.89 -6.71
N LEU A 139 12.03 7.51 -5.69
CA LEU A 139 11.46 8.70 -5.04
C LEU A 139 11.48 9.92 -5.97
N GLN A 140 12.53 10.08 -6.78
CA GLN A 140 12.58 11.11 -7.81
C GLN A 140 11.51 10.88 -8.87
N PHE A 141 11.29 9.63 -9.29
CA PHE A 141 10.21 9.26 -10.21
C PHE A 141 8.85 9.62 -9.60
N LEU A 142 8.56 9.19 -8.36
CA LEU A 142 7.34 9.55 -7.63
C LEU A 142 7.07 11.08 -7.63
N ARG A 143 8.12 11.89 -7.41
CA ARG A 143 8.03 13.36 -7.39
C ARG A 143 7.75 13.96 -8.78
N ASN A 144 8.35 13.40 -9.82
CA ASN A 144 8.31 13.96 -11.18
C ASN A 144 7.15 13.42 -12.03
N SER A 145 6.58 12.27 -11.65
CA SER A 145 5.47 11.65 -12.36
C SER A 145 4.24 12.57 -12.40
N LYS A 146 3.61 12.63 -13.59
CA LYS A 146 2.37 13.38 -13.82
C LYS A 146 1.12 12.50 -13.73
N LEU A 147 1.26 11.20 -13.98
CA LEU A 147 0.16 10.25 -13.95
C LEU A 147 -0.02 9.69 -12.55
N ASP A 148 -1.28 9.60 -12.12
CA ASP A 148 -1.60 8.99 -10.83
C ASP A 148 -1.22 7.52 -10.75
N SER A 149 -1.35 6.77 -11.86
CA SER A 149 -0.91 5.37 -11.93
C SER A 149 0.58 5.24 -11.61
N ASP A 150 1.40 6.16 -12.13
CA ASP A 150 2.84 6.13 -11.96
C ASP A 150 3.22 6.48 -10.52
N ARG A 151 2.57 7.50 -9.95
CA ARG A 151 2.74 7.87 -8.54
C ARG A 151 2.35 6.74 -7.60
N LEU A 152 1.21 6.10 -7.87
CA LEU A 152 0.70 5.04 -7.02
C LEU A 152 1.59 3.79 -7.10
N ALA A 153 1.97 3.38 -8.31
CA ALA A 153 2.92 2.28 -8.50
C ALA A 153 4.27 2.58 -7.83
N ALA A 154 4.78 3.81 -7.94
CA ALA A 154 6.06 4.19 -7.34
C ALA A 154 6.00 4.20 -5.80
N LEU A 155 4.89 4.70 -5.23
CA LEU A 155 4.65 4.70 -3.78
C LEU A 155 4.61 3.27 -3.24
N HIS A 156 3.84 2.38 -3.87
CA HIS A 156 3.75 0.97 -3.48
C HIS A 156 5.07 0.25 -3.66
N CYS A 157 5.76 0.51 -4.77
CA CYS A 157 7.08 -0.05 -5.03
C CYS A 157 8.10 0.39 -3.98
N ALA A 158 8.06 1.65 -3.54
CA ALA A 158 8.94 2.16 -2.51
C ALA A 158 8.68 1.44 -1.18
N LEU A 159 7.42 1.41 -0.74
CA LEU A 159 7.05 0.82 0.55
C LEU A 159 7.27 -0.71 0.58
N LEU A 160 7.09 -1.41 -0.55
CA LEU A 160 7.29 -2.85 -0.67
C LEU A 160 8.77 -3.24 -0.80
N HIS A 161 9.51 -2.61 -1.73
CA HIS A 161 10.84 -3.08 -2.12
C HIS A 161 11.97 -2.50 -1.27
N VAL A 162 11.86 -1.23 -0.85
CA VAL A 162 12.94 -0.52 -0.14
C VAL A 162 13.05 -0.93 1.34
N ARG A 163 12.09 -1.74 1.82
CA ARG A 163 11.82 -2.02 3.24
C ARG A 163 11.41 -0.75 3.97
N ASN A 164 10.36 -0.85 4.78
CA ASN A 164 9.80 0.27 5.51
C ASN A 164 10.81 0.79 6.57
N THR A 165 11.68 1.73 6.17
CA THR A 165 12.49 2.54 7.08
C THR A 165 11.72 3.80 7.45
N THR A 166 11.94 4.29 8.68
CA THR A 166 11.33 5.54 9.13
C THR A 166 11.73 6.72 8.23
N ASP A 167 12.92 6.70 7.65
CA ASP A 167 13.40 7.72 6.71
C ASP A 167 12.63 7.72 5.39
N LEU A 168 12.30 6.54 4.85
CA LEU A 168 11.48 6.43 3.65
C LEU A 168 10.06 6.93 3.89
N GLU A 169 9.44 6.52 5.00
CA GLU A 169 8.12 7.03 5.41
C GLU A 169 8.13 8.56 5.48
N MET A 170 9.15 9.17 6.10
CA MET A 170 9.27 10.62 6.20
C MET A 170 9.44 11.31 4.83
N GLN A 171 10.21 10.73 3.91
CA GLN A 171 10.34 11.27 2.55
C GLN A 171 9.02 11.21 1.76
N ILE A 172 8.23 10.14 1.94
CA ILE A 172 6.91 10.02 1.34
C ILE A 172 5.93 11.01 1.99
N ILE A 173 5.92 11.14 3.31
CA ILE A 173 5.10 12.12 4.04
C ILE A 173 5.42 13.54 3.54
N GLN A 174 6.70 13.87 3.36
CA GLN A 174 7.11 15.16 2.81
C GLN A 174 6.53 15.36 1.40
N TRP A 175 6.65 14.36 0.52
CA TRP A 175 6.06 14.42 -0.82
C TRP A 175 4.54 14.63 -0.78
N ILE A 176 3.80 13.91 0.08
CA ILE A 176 2.35 14.07 0.25
C ILE A 176 2.02 15.51 0.66
N SER A 177 2.79 16.07 1.61
CA SER A 177 2.57 17.45 2.09
C SER A 177 2.73 18.51 1.00
N GLU A 178 3.52 18.21 -0.03
CA GLU A 178 3.82 19.11 -1.16
C GLU A 178 2.85 18.90 -2.33
N ASN A 179 2.14 17.77 -2.36
CA ASN A 179 1.38 17.30 -3.52
C ASN A 179 -0.07 16.88 -3.19
N LEU A 180 -0.68 17.49 -2.16
CA LEU A 180 -2.02 17.11 -1.66
C LEU A 180 -3.14 17.12 -2.71
N SER A 181 -3.03 18.01 -3.70
CA SER A 181 -3.99 18.19 -4.79
C SER A 181 -3.50 17.58 -6.12
N ALA A 182 -2.32 16.94 -6.11
CA ALA A 182 -1.73 16.43 -7.33
C ALA A 182 -2.41 15.15 -7.82
N CYS A 183 -2.96 14.34 -6.90
CA CYS A 183 -3.58 13.06 -7.21
C CYS A 183 -5.12 13.21 -7.34
N TYR A 184 -5.68 12.72 -8.44
CA TYR A 184 -7.11 12.84 -8.76
C TYR A 184 -7.88 11.52 -8.56
N THR A 185 -7.22 10.39 -8.77
CA THR A 185 -7.83 9.06 -8.80
C THR A 185 -7.69 8.29 -7.48
N PHE A 186 -6.83 8.72 -6.57
CA PHE A 186 -6.64 8.12 -5.25
C PHE A 186 -6.30 9.18 -4.19
N ASN A 187 -6.50 8.83 -2.91
CA ASN A 187 -6.10 9.68 -1.80
C ASN A 187 -4.69 9.25 -1.30
N PRO A 188 -3.66 10.09 -1.44
CA PRO A 188 -2.29 9.71 -1.10
C PRO A 188 -2.08 9.45 0.40
N ILE A 189 -2.85 10.11 1.28
CA ILE A 189 -2.79 9.86 2.72
C ILE A 189 -3.35 8.48 3.06
N GLN A 190 -4.50 8.12 2.47
CA GLN A 190 -5.12 6.80 2.69
C GLN A 190 -4.22 5.67 2.17
N GLU A 191 -3.71 5.80 0.94
CA GLU A 191 -2.81 4.80 0.35
C GLU A 191 -1.52 4.67 1.15
N PHE A 192 -0.91 5.78 1.58
CA PHE A 192 0.29 5.73 2.42
C PHE A 192 0.05 4.99 3.74
N ILE A 193 -1.05 5.30 4.45
CA ILE A 193 -1.36 4.64 5.73
C ILE A 193 -1.59 3.14 5.52
N ILE A 194 -2.45 2.76 4.55
CA ILE A 194 -2.78 1.35 4.32
C ILE A 194 -1.57 0.56 3.83
N ALA A 195 -0.80 1.09 2.88
CA ALA A 195 0.38 0.41 2.38
C ALA A 195 1.44 0.26 3.50
N SER A 196 1.71 1.30 4.27
CA SER A 196 2.67 1.24 5.38
C SER A 196 2.23 0.26 6.47
N LEU A 197 0.93 0.21 6.79
CA LEU A 197 0.34 -0.79 7.68
C LEU A 197 0.50 -2.21 7.13
N TYR A 198 0.10 -2.43 5.88
CA TYR A 198 0.18 -3.75 5.25
C TYR A 198 1.61 -4.30 5.28
N TRP A 199 2.59 -3.50 4.89
CA TRP A 199 3.98 -3.94 4.83
C TRP A 199 4.64 -4.11 6.19
N SER A 200 4.24 -3.32 7.19
CA SER A 200 4.74 -3.51 8.57
C SER A 200 4.12 -4.74 9.24
N MET A 201 2.85 -5.05 8.93
CA MET A 201 2.08 -6.09 9.63
C MET A 201 2.07 -7.46 8.94
N CYS A 202 2.40 -7.53 7.64
CA CYS A 202 2.40 -8.77 6.86
C CYS A 202 3.81 -9.30 6.55
N PRO A 203 4.69 -9.55 7.54
CA PRO A 203 5.93 -10.25 7.24
C PRO A 203 5.62 -11.66 6.72
N GLU A 204 6.58 -12.21 5.99
CA GLU A 204 6.57 -13.35 5.06
C GLU A 204 5.99 -14.69 5.56
N THR A 205 5.57 -14.74 6.83
CA THR A 205 5.21 -15.96 7.58
C THR A 205 3.76 -15.99 8.08
N SER A 206 2.94 -14.97 7.84
CA SER A 206 1.56 -14.91 8.35
C SER A 206 0.52 -14.82 7.22
N LYS A 207 -0.62 -15.51 7.35
CA LYS A 207 -1.79 -15.37 6.43
C LYS A 207 -2.47 -13.99 6.52
N LEU A 208 -1.83 -13.00 7.16
CA LEU A 208 -2.36 -11.65 7.33
C LEU A 208 -2.41 -10.90 5.99
N ASP A 209 -1.56 -11.26 5.03
CA ASP A 209 -1.49 -10.72 3.68
C ASP A 209 -2.81 -10.84 2.91
N LYS A 210 -3.64 -11.84 3.24
CA LYS A 210 -4.98 -12.07 2.68
C LYS A 210 -6.12 -11.45 3.48
N LEU A 211 -5.88 -11.06 4.73
CA LEU A 211 -6.90 -10.58 5.67
C LEU A 211 -6.82 -9.08 5.93
N LEU A 212 -5.64 -8.48 5.81
CA LEU A 212 -5.48 -7.05 5.94
C LEU A 212 -5.61 -6.39 4.56
N PRO A 213 -6.20 -5.19 4.48
CA PRO A 213 -6.21 -4.42 3.25
C PRO A 213 -4.79 -4.00 2.88
N TYR A 214 -4.45 -4.10 1.61
CA TYR A 214 -3.18 -3.62 1.05
C TYR A 214 -3.35 -2.32 0.24
N THR A 215 -4.59 -1.90 0.03
CA THR A 215 -5.00 -0.72 -0.75
C THR A 215 -6.22 -0.06 -0.13
N SER A 216 -6.37 1.24 -0.32
CA SER A 216 -7.63 1.96 -0.06
C SER A 216 -8.54 1.98 -1.29
N LEU A 217 -8.05 1.58 -2.46
CA LEU A 217 -8.82 1.49 -3.70
C LEU A 217 -9.72 0.25 -3.72
N LEU A 218 -10.98 0.45 -4.09
CA LEU A 218 -11.91 -0.65 -4.38
C LEU A 218 -11.67 -1.25 -5.77
N TYR A 219 -11.39 -0.40 -6.75
CA TYR A 219 -11.09 -0.77 -8.12
C TYR A 219 -10.26 0.32 -8.80
N TRP A 220 -9.64 -0.01 -9.93
CA TRP A 220 -8.95 0.95 -10.78
C TRP A 220 -9.48 0.87 -12.21
N ASN A 221 -10.11 1.95 -12.69
CA ASN A 221 -10.64 2.06 -14.05
C ASN A 221 -9.79 2.96 -14.96
N GLY A 222 -8.64 3.45 -14.48
CA GLY A 222 -7.78 4.33 -15.25
C GLY A 222 -7.07 3.59 -16.39
N ILE A 223 -7.18 4.12 -17.61
CA ILE A 223 -6.43 3.61 -18.76
C ILE A 223 -4.96 4.00 -18.58
N ILE A 224 -4.06 3.03 -18.73
CA ILE A 224 -2.62 3.33 -18.80
C ILE A 224 -2.29 3.61 -20.27
N PRO A 225 -1.81 4.82 -20.61
CA PRO A 225 -1.58 5.18 -22.00
C PRO A 225 -0.65 4.20 -22.71
N GLY A 226 -0.95 3.79 -23.95
CA GLY A 226 -0.07 2.93 -24.75
C GLY A 226 0.06 1.48 -24.25
N ILE A 227 -0.75 1.05 -23.28
CA ILE A 227 -0.79 -0.33 -22.79
C ILE A 227 -2.21 -0.86 -22.86
N THR A 228 -2.37 -1.99 -23.55
CA THR A 228 -3.58 -2.81 -23.53
C THR A 228 -3.28 -4.05 -22.71
N CYS A 229 -4.16 -4.38 -21.76
CA CYS A 229 -4.04 -5.58 -20.94
C CYS A 229 -5.31 -6.42 -21.06
N ILE A 230 -5.17 -7.67 -21.49
CA ILE A 230 -6.24 -8.66 -21.53
C ILE A 230 -6.00 -9.65 -20.40
N THR A 231 -7.05 -9.98 -19.64
CA THR A 231 -6.98 -10.95 -18.54
C THR A 231 -7.78 -12.18 -18.90
N ASP A 232 -7.15 -13.35 -18.87
CA ASP A 232 -7.75 -14.64 -19.18
C ASP A 232 -7.72 -15.53 -17.95
N ILE A 233 -8.83 -16.16 -17.60
CA ILE A 233 -8.87 -17.16 -16.53
C ILE A 233 -8.15 -18.42 -17.02
N ILE A 234 -7.27 -18.97 -16.19
CA ILE A 234 -6.51 -20.19 -16.52
C ILE A 234 -6.88 -21.32 -15.58
N SER A 235 -6.76 -22.56 -16.07
CA SER A 235 -6.90 -23.75 -15.22
C SER A 235 -5.82 -23.76 -14.14
N LEU A 236 -6.25 -23.99 -12.90
CA LEU A 236 -5.32 -24.08 -11.78
C LEU A 236 -4.50 -25.38 -11.86
N PRO A 237 -3.20 -25.34 -11.53
CA PRO A 237 -2.38 -26.54 -11.49
C PRO A 237 -2.83 -27.49 -10.38
N GLU A 238 -2.90 -28.79 -10.69
CA GLU A 238 -3.15 -29.84 -9.71
C GLU A 238 -1.86 -30.25 -9.00
N LEU A 239 -1.74 -29.94 -7.71
CA LEU A 239 -0.62 -30.38 -6.89
C LEU A 239 -0.90 -31.78 -6.32
N LYS A 240 -0.27 -32.81 -6.90
CA LYS A 240 -0.32 -34.20 -6.41
C LYS A 240 0.74 -34.50 -5.35
N VAL A 241 1.10 -33.52 -4.53
CA VAL A 241 2.20 -33.65 -3.55
C VAL A 241 1.64 -33.64 -2.13
N GLN A 242 1.75 -34.78 -1.44
CA GLN A 242 1.38 -34.92 -0.03
C GLN A 242 2.49 -34.34 0.87
N ASN A 243 2.12 -33.75 2.02
CA ASN A 243 3.05 -33.23 3.03
C ASN A 243 4.05 -32.17 2.53
N CYS A 244 3.61 -31.29 1.64
CA CYS A 244 4.40 -30.15 1.18
C CYS A 244 4.88 -29.26 2.33
N LYS A 245 6.14 -28.81 2.27
CA LYS A 245 6.71 -27.78 3.17
C LYS A 245 7.26 -26.61 2.35
N GLY A 246 7.34 -25.45 2.98
CA GLY A 246 7.98 -24.27 2.38
C GLY A 246 7.20 -23.69 1.21
N PHE A 247 7.81 -23.58 0.04
CA PHE A 247 7.18 -22.99 -1.16
C PHE A 247 5.88 -23.72 -1.54
N TRP A 248 5.92 -25.05 -1.62
CA TRP A 248 4.78 -25.86 -2.09
C TRP A 248 3.58 -25.78 -1.15
N GLU A 249 3.83 -25.69 0.16
CA GLU A 249 2.77 -25.49 1.16
C GLU A 249 2.06 -24.15 0.93
N LYS A 250 2.82 -23.07 0.74
CA LYS A 250 2.29 -21.72 0.49
C LYS A 250 1.58 -21.63 -0.86
N LEU A 251 2.14 -22.23 -1.92
CA LEU A 251 1.49 -22.29 -3.23
C LEU A 251 0.17 -23.05 -3.14
N ASN A 252 0.13 -24.21 -2.48
CA ASN A 252 -1.11 -24.98 -2.32
C ASN A 252 -2.18 -24.14 -1.59
N LEU A 253 -1.79 -23.44 -0.52
CA LEU A 253 -2.69 -22.51 0.18
C LEU A 253 -3.19 -21.37 -0.72
N ASN A 254 -2.38 -20.87 -1.64
CA ASN A 254 -2.80 -19.85 -2.60
C ASN A 254 -3.81 -20.41 -3.60
N LEU A 255 -3.56 -21.61 -4.14
CA LEU A 255 -4.46 -22.27 -5.08
C LEU A 255 -5.81 -22.60 -4.43
N GLU A 256 -5.83 -23.09 -3.19
CA GLU A 256 -7.07 -23.32 -2.45
C GLU A 256 -7.88 -22.04 -2.28
N CYS A 257 -7.25 -20.91 -1.93
CA CYS A 257 -7.97 -19.63 -1.84
C CYS A 257 -8.61 -19.19 -3.16
N VAL A 258 -7.98 -19.49 -4.31
CA VAL A 258 -8.54 -19.14 -5.63
C VAL A 258 -9.73 -20.04 -6.00
N LYS A 259 -9.66 -21.35 -5.68
CA LYS A 259 -10.71 -22.33 -6.03
C LYS A 259 -12.08 -21.97 -5.46
N TYR A 260 -12.11 -21.43 -4.25
CA TYR A 260 -13.38 -21.17 -3.55
C TYR A 260 -14.02 -19.82 -3.88
N THR A 261 -13.43 -19.00 -4.78
CA THR A 261 -13.93 -17.65 -5.11
C THR A 261 -14.37 -16.87 -3.86
N GLU A 262 -13.61 -16.98 -2.76
CA GLU A 262 -13.98 -16.25 -1.56
C GLU A 262 -13.81 -14.75 -1.88
N PRO A 263 -14.87 -13.93 -1.75
CA PRO A 263 -14.74 -12.49 -1.88
C PRO A 263 -13.62 -12.06 -0.94
N GLN A 264 -12.75 -11.17 -1.44
CA GLN A 264 -11.66 -10.53 -0.73
C GLN A 264 -11.85 -10.60 0.79
N LEU A 265 -11.16 -11.56 1.44
CA LEU A 265 -11.20 -11.76 2.89
C LEU A 265 -10.60 -10.56 3.65
N HIS A 266 -10.33 -9.46 2.98
CA HIS A 266 -9.78 -8.26 3.57
C HIS A 266 -10.78 -7.64 4.53
N TYR A 267 -10.28 -7.29 5.71
CA TYR A 267 -10.98 -6.51 6.69
C TYR A 267 -11.51 -5.21 6.06
N ASN A 268 -12.81 -4.97 6.22
CA ASN A 268 -13.50 -3.83 5.66
C ASN A 268 -14.17 -3.01 6.77
N ASN A 269 -13.91 -1.70 6.76
CA ASN A 269 -14.43 -0.75 7.74
C ASN A 269 -15.92 -0.39 7.57
N ASN A 270 -16.65 -0.99 6.64
CA ASN A 270 -18.09 -0.75 6.45
C ASN A 270 -18.93 -1.20 7.66
N VAL A 271 -18.56 -2.33 8.27
CA VAL A 271 -19.21 -2.78 9.52
C VAL A 271 -18.83 -1.85 10.67
N LEU A 272 -17.57 -1.40 10.71
CA LEU A 272 -17.06 -0.45 11.71
C LEU A 272 -17.85 0.84 11.67
N ARG A 273 -17.99 1.42 10.47
CA ARG A 273 -18.71 2.67 10.24
C ARG A 273 -20.16 2.59 10.70
N ARG A 274 -20.88 1.51 10.34
CA ARG A 274 -22.29 1.32 10.73
C ARG A 274 -22.45 1.21 12.25
N GLU A 275 -21.66 0.36 12.89
CA GLU A 275 -21.71 0.19 14.35
C GLU A 275 -21.31 1.47 15.09
N TRP A 276 -20.33 2.21 14.57
CA TRP A 276 -19.92 3.47 15.17
C TRP A 276 -21.04 4.53 15.11
N TYR A 277 -21.68 4.72 13.95
CA TYR A 277 -22.81 5.66 13.84
C TYR A 277 -24.00 5.25 14.70
N LYS A 278 -24.27 3.95 14.81
CA LYS A 278 -25.31 3.41 15.68
C LYS A 278 -25.05 3.80 17.14
N LEU A 279 -23.85 3.52 17.66
CA LEU A 279 -23.49 3.82 19.05
C LEU A 279 -23.46 5.33 19.34
N LEU A 280 -23.06 6.15 18.36
CA LEU A 280 -23.14 7.62 18.47
C LEU A 280 -24.60 8.14 18.49
N SER A 281 -25.53 7.42 17.87
CA SER A 281 -26.95 7.79 17.86
C SER A 281 -27.69 7.36 19.12
N GLU A 282 -27.38 6.17 19.65
CA GLU A 282 -27.95 5.63 20.90
C GLU A 282 -27.59 6.51 22.11
N GLU A 283 -26.37 7.07 22.11
CA GLU A 283 -25.91 8.00 23.15
C GLU A 283 -26.75 9.30 23.23
N LYS A 284 -27.36 9.73 22.13
CA LYS A 284 -28.22 10.93 22.13
C LYS A 284 -29.61 10.70 22.72
N VAL A 285 -30.02 9.44 22.87
CA VAL A 285 -31.39 9.06 23.25
C VAL A 285 -31.46 8.49 24.67
N GLU A 286 -30.41 7.85 25.17
CA GLU A 286 -30.37 7.27 26.52
C GLU A 286 -29.34 7.97 27.43
N GLU A 287 -29.80 8.56 28.53
CA GLU A 287 -28.92 9.03 29.61
C GLU A 287 -28.11 7.84 30.19
N ARG A 288 -26.83 7.76 29.81
CA ARG A 288 -25.70 7.11 30.52
C ARG A 288 -25.94 5.72 31.15
N ARG A 289 -26.59 4.78 30.46
CA ARG A 289 -26.40 3.35 30.78
C ARG A 289 -25.16 2.82 30.06
N THR A 290 -24.02 2.81 30.76
CA THR A 290 -22.78 2.23 30.25
C THR A 290 -22.92 0.71 30.19
N THR A 291 -23.23 0.16 29.02
CA THR A 291 -23.31 -1.29 28.83
C THR A 291 -21.93 -1.95 29.04
N THR A 292 -21.90 -3.22 29.43
CA THR A 292 -20.66 -4.01 29.51
C THR A 292 -19.90 -4.00 28.18
N TYR A 293 -20.64 -3.97 27.06
CA TYR A 293 -20.07 -3.84 25.73
C TYR A 293 -19.31 -2.51 25.57
N SER A 294 -19.95 -1.36 25.87
CA SER A 294 -19.29 -0.06 25.80
C SER A 294 -18.04 0.02 26.68
N ARG A 295 -18.08 -0.54 27.89
CA ARG A 295 -16.90 -0.59 28.79
C ARG A 295 -15.73 -1.35 28.15
N ASN A 296 -15.99 -2.53 27.56
CA ASN A 296 -14.97 -3.31 26.87
C ASN A 296 -14.36 -2.56 25.67
N ILE A 297 -15.16 -1.79 24.95
CA ILE A 297 -14.69 -0.96 23.84
C ILE A 297 -13.73 0.13 24.35
N PHE A 298 -14.07 0.85 25.42
CA PHE A 298 -13.17 1.84 26.01
C PHE A 298 -11.89 1.21 26.59
N ASP A 299 -11.98 0.02 27.18
CA ASP A 299 -10.80 -0.72 27.65
C ASP A 299 -9.85 -1.08 26.49
N ASN A 300 -10.39 -1.45 25.33
CA ASN A 300 -9.59 -1.67 24.12
C ASN A 300 -8.87 -0.40 23.67
N ALA A 301 -9.56 0.74 23.67
CA ALA A 301 -8.96 2.03 23.32
C ALA A 301 -7.82 2.39 24.30
N LYS A 302 -8.00 2.17 25.61
CA LYS A 302 -6.96 2.38 26.62
C LYS A 302 -5.72 1.52 26.36
N LYS A 303 -5.90 0.26 25.95
CA LYS A 303 -4.79 -0.63 25.59
C LYS A 303 -4.02 -0.12 24.37
N VAL A 304 -4.73 0.33 23.33
CA VAL A 304 -4.10 0.93 22.14
C VAL A 304 -3.26 2.15 22.52
N LEU A 305 -3.81 3.07 23.31
CA LEU A 305 -3.09 4.27 23.74
C LEU A 305 -1.86 3.93 24.59
N SER A 306 -1.98 2.92 25.46
CA SER A 306 -0.86 2.43 26.27
C SER A 306 0.24 1.80 25.40
N ASN A 307 -0.14 1.02 24.39
CA ASN A 307 0.80 0.41 23.43
C ASN A 307 1.51 1.48 22.58
N LEU A 308 0.75 2.46 22.08
CA LEU A 308 1.28 3.61 21.35
C LEU A 308 2.28 4.39 22.22
N ALA A 309 1.97 4.65 23.49
CA ALA A 309 2.87 5.34 24.41
C ALA A 309 4.19 4.57 24.62
N ALA A 310 4.13 3.24 24.71
CA ALA A 310 5.32 2.41 24.86
C ALA A 310 6.28 2.45 23.65
N TRP A 311 5.77 2.78 22.45
CA TRP A 311 6.59 2.92 21.24
C TRP A 311 7.34 4.26 21.16
N ASN A 312 7.02 5.20 22.05
CA ASN A 312 7.52 6.58 22.01
C ASN A 312 8.48 6.87 23.16
N LEU A 313 9.76 6.57 22.94
CA LEU A 313 10.85 6.93 23.87
C LEU A 313 11.40 8.35 23.64
N GLU A 314 11.04 9.03 22.55
CA GLU A 314 11.44 10.41 22.25
C GLU A 314 10.29 11.41 22.49
N GLU A 315 10.63 12.63 22.95
CA GLU A 315 9.69 13.74 23.13
C GLU A 315 9.06 14.15 21.79
N ARG A 316 7.83 13.68 21.54
CA ARG A 316 7.03 14.10 20.37
C ARG A 316 6.76 15.61 20.43
N LEU A 317 7.08 16.30 19.33
CA LEU A 317 6.78 17.74 19.16
C LEU A 317 5.28 18.00 19.08
N VAL A 318 4.52 17.04 18.54
CA VAL A 318 3.06 17.10 18.53
C VAL A 318 2.57 16.41 19.79
N PRO A 319 1.89 17.13 20.69
CA PRO A 319 1.48 16.53 21.95
C PRO A 319 0.52 15.37 21.68
N LEU A 320 0.84 14.17 22.18
CA LEU A 320 -0.14 13.10 22.40
C LEU A 320 -1.06 13.51 23.55
N PHE A 321 -1.91 14.43 23.22
CA PHE A 321 -3.32 14.41 23.49
C PHE A 321 -3.90 13.51 24.63
N GLN A 322 -4.44 14.13 25.70
CA GLN A 322 -5.13 13.48 26.84
C GLN A 322 -6.65 13.74 26.95
N GLU A 323 -7.22 14.57 26.10
CA GLU A 323 -8.65 14.92 26.06
C GLU A 323 -9.45 13.69 25.64
N GLU A 324 -10.51 13.41 26.39
CA GLU A 324 -11.42 12.30 26.14
C GLU A 324 -12.30 12.62 24.93
N ASP A 325 -11.74 12.63 23.71
CA ASP A 325 -12.58 12.58 22.51
C ASP A 325 -13.25 11.20 22.49
N TYR A 326 -14.40 11.16 23.14
CA TYR A 326 -15.25 10.00 23.31
C TYR A 326 -15.49 9.32 21.96
N GLN A 327 -15.71 10.09 20.89
CA GLN A 327 -15.99 9.55 19.56
C GLN A 327 -14.78 8.81 18.99
N GLN A 328 -13.58 9.35 19.18
CA GLN A 328 -12.34 8.73 18.71
C GLN A 328 -11.97 7.51 19.56
N ARG A 329 -12.09 7.60 20.89
CA ARG A 329 -11.86 6.44 21.77
C ARG A 329 -12.85 5.31 21.47
N LEU A 330 -14.10 5.64 21.21
CA LEU A 330 -15.12 4.68 20.78
C LEU A 330 -14.71 4.02 19.44
N LEU A 331 -14.32 4.82 18.44
CA LEU A 331 -13.88 4.30 17.15
C LEU A 331 -12.64 3.41 17.25
N MET A 332 -11.62 3.82 18.02
CA MET A 332 -10.41 3.02 18.28
C MET A 332 -10.77 1.67 18.88
N GLY A 333 -11.59 1.67 19.95
CA GLY A 333 -11.98 0.44 20.63
C GLY A 333 -12.82 -0.50 19.77
N LEU A 334 -13.70 0.06 18.93
CA LEU A 334 -14.51 -0.70 17.97
C LEU A 334 -13.65 -1.31 16.88
N MET A 335 -12.67 -0.56 16.35
CA MET A 335 -11.74 -1.07 15.35
C MET A 335 -10.97 -2.27 15.90
N VAL A 336 -10.49 -2.20 17.14
CA VAL A 336 -9.86 -3.34 17.83
C VAL A 336 -10.82 -4.52 17.93
N ALA A 337 -12.04 -4.30 18.40
CA ALA A 337 -13.01 -5.38 18.58
C ALA A 337 -13.35 -6.08 17.26
N GLN A 338 -13.60 -5.31 16.20
CA GLN A 338 -13.98 -5.85 14.90
C GLN A 338 -12.82 -6.51 14.16
N LEU A 339 -11.63 -5.92 14.18
CA LEU A 339 -10.46 -6.54 13.56
C LEU A 339 -10.10 -7.84 14.27
N LYS A 340 -10.20 -7.88 15.60
CA LYS A 340 -10.01 -9.10 16.39
C LYS A 340 -10.98 -10.20 15.99
N ASP A 341 -12.27 -9.88 15.93
CA ASP A 341 -13.31 -10.83 15.55
C ASP A 341 -13.08 -11.36 14.12
N HIS A 342 -12.75 -10.47 13.18
CA HIS A 342 -12.39 -10.85 11.82
C HIS A 342 -11.17 -11.81 11.78
N LEU A 343 -10.06 -11.47 12.45
CA LEU A 343 -8.88 -12.32 12.49
C LEU A 343 -9.15 -13.65 13.20
N MET A 344 -9.93 -13.68 14.28
CA MET A 344 -10.27 -14.92 14.98
C MET A 344 -11.08 -15.89 14.12
N ARG A 345 -11.95 -15.38 13.24
CA ARG A 345 -12.74 -16.21 12.32
C ARG A 345 -11.85 -16.92 11.29
N HIS A 346 -10.83 -16.24 10.77
CA HIS A 346 -9.99 -16.74 9.67
C HIS A 346 -8.64 -17.35 10.13
N LEU A 347 -8.19 -17.02 11.34
CA LEU A 347 -6.92 -17.49 11.92
C LEU A 347 -7.15 -18.33 13.18
N GLN A 348 -8.06 -19.30 13.13
CA GLN A 348 -8.44 -20.13 14.29
C GLN A 348 -7.27 -20.90 14.92
N TYR A 349 -6.23 -21.20 14.12
CA TYR A 349 -5.01 -21.87 14.57
C TYR A 349 -4.01 -20.92 15.26
N VAL A 350 -4.20 -19.60 15.13
CA VAL A 350 -3.37 -18.59 15.79
C VAL A 350 -3.94 -18.35 17.19
N GLY A 351 -3.11 -18.53 18.22
CA GLY A 351 -3.54 -18.36 19.61
C GLY A 351 -4.10 -16.95 19.87
N LYS A 352 -5.19 -16.88 20.65
CA LYS A 352 -5.90 -15.63 20.99
C LYS A 352 -4.99 -14.49 21.43
N LYS A 353 -3.98 -14.76 22.27
CA LYS A 353 -3.01 -13.74 22.73
C LYS A 353 -2.22 -13.11 21.58
N LYS A 354 -1.86 -13.90 20.56
CA LYS A 354 -1.14 -13.43 19.39
C LYS A 354 -2.04 -12.58 18.50
N ILE A 355 -3.31 -12.97 18.33
CA ILE A 355 -4.30 -12.16 17.63
C ILE A 355 -4.51 -10.83 18.36
N ASP A 356 -4.67 -10.85 19.69
CA ASP A 356 -4.83 -9.65 20.51
C ASP A 356 -3.66 -8.68 20.31
N GLN A 357 -2.43 -9.18 20.28
CA GLN A 357 -1.24 -8.36 20.01
C GLN A 357 -1.23 -7.79 18.58
N ILE A 358 -1.48 -8.62 17.56
CA ILE A 358 -1.54 -8.17 16.15
C ILE A 358 -2.53 -7.02 15.97
N VAL A 359 -3.71 -7.13 16.59
CA VAL A 359 -4.77 -6.11 16.50
C VAL A 359 -4.35 -4.82 17.20
N LEU A 360 -3.76 -4.92 18.39
CA LEU A 360 -3.26 -3.76 19.12
C LEU A 360 -2.15 -3.05 18.34
N ASP A 361 -1.21 -3.81 17.77
CA ASP A 361 -0.11 -3.27 16.96
C ASP A 361 -0.63 -2.61 15.69
N TYR A 362 -1.62 -3.21 15.01
CA TYR A 362 -2.24 -2.64 13.83
C TYR A 362 -2.84 -1.25 14.10
N VAL A 363 -3.69 -1.14 15.12
CA VAL A 363 -4.37 0.13 15.44
C VAL A 363 -3.38 1.15 16.01
N SER A 364 -2.38 0.70 16.79
CA SER A 364 -1.33 1.59 17.30
C SER A 364 -0.46 2.14 16.18
N LYS A 365 -0.07 1.31 15.20
CA LYS A 365 0.72 1.74 14.04
C LYS A 365 -0.06 2.66 13.13
N LEU A 366 -1.37 2.47 12.99
CA LEU A 366 -2.24 3.37 12.24
C LEU A 366 -2.20 4.77 12.86
N LEU A 367 -2.37 4.87 14.18
CA LEU A 367 -2.31 6.14 14.90
C LEU A 367 -0.92 6.76 14.84
N ASP A 368 0.13 5.94 14.96
CA ASP A 368 1.53 6.38 14.82
C ASP A 368 1.80 7.02 13.46
N LEU A 369 1.36 6.40 12.36
CA LEU A 369 1.51 6.94 11.01
C LEU A 369 0.81 8.30 10.86
N ILE A 370 -0.40 8.44 11.41
CA ILE A 370 -1.12 9.72 11.41
C ILE A 370 -0.36 10.78 12.22
N CYS A 371 0.17 10.41 13.40
CA CYS A 371 1.01 11.31 14.19
C CYS A 371 2.27 11.73 13.44
N ARG A 372 2.97 10.81 12.78
CA ARG A 372 4.17 11.12 11.97
C ARG A 372 3.86 12.11 10.86
N ILE A 373 2.71 11.96 10.19
CA ILE A 373 2.25 12.93 9.18
C ILE A 373 2.09 14.31 9.84
N MET A 374 1.37 14.39 10.96
CA MET A 374 1.15 15.64 11.70
C MET A 374 2.47 16.29 12.16
N GLU A 375 3.38 15.51 12.73
CA GLU A 375 4.69 15.97 13.20
C GLU A 375 5.58 16.50 12.07
N ALA A 376 5.60 15.81 10.93
CA ALA A 376 6.33 16.26 9.76
C ALA A 376 5.84 17.62 9.27
N ILE A 377 4.52 17.84 9.27
CA ILE A 377 3.90 19.12 8.89
C ILE A 377 4.26 20.19 9.91
N TRP A 378 4.17 19.88 11.20
CA TRP A 378 4.49 20.82 12.28
C TRP A 378 5.94 21.31 12.20
N ARG A 379 6.88 20.38 12.00
CA ARG A 379 8.31 20.67 11.79
C ARG A 379 8.53 21.50 10.54
N LYS A 380 7.91 21.13 9.41
CA LYS A 380 8.08 21.80 8.11
C LYS A 380 7.71 23.28 8.18
N TYR A 381 6.61 23.59 8.84
CA TYR A 381 6.11 24.96 8.93
C TYR A 381 6.64 25.72 10.16
N SER A 382 7.57 25.12 10.92
CA SER A 382 8.14 25.71 12.15
C SER A 382 7.07 26.24 13.09
N LEU A 383 5.94 25.53 13.16
CA LEU A 383 4.86 25.91 14.05
C LEU A 383 5.37 25.67 15.47
N GLN A 384 5.43 26.73 16.27
CA GLN A 384 5.71 26.60 17.69
C GLN A 384 4.66 25.66 18.33
N SER A 385 4.90 25.13 19.52
CA SER A 385 3.94 24.27 20.25
C SER A 385 2.62 24.95 20.60
N TYR A 386 2.38 26.15 20.07
CA TYR A 386 1.18 26.93 20.24
C TYR A 386 0.07 26.43 19.32
N ILE A 387 -1.09 26.47 19.94
CA ILE A 387 -2.42 26.38 19.41
C ILE A 387 -2.58 27.26 18.17
N LEU A 388 -3.11 26.70 17.08
CA LEU A 388 -3.64 27.48 15.97
C LEU A 388 -4.84 28.29 16.47
N CYS A 389 -4.78 29.61 16.36
CA CYS A 389 -5.88 30.51 16.75
C CYS A 389 -6.67 30.90 15.49
N LEU A 390 -8.00 30.65 15.46
CA LEU A 390 -8.88 31.09 14.37
C LEU A 390 -9.36 32.54 14.54
N ASP A 391 -9.14 33.13 15.71
CA ASP A 391 -9.70 34.44 16.06
C ASP A 391 -8.87 35.58 15.46
N GLU A 392 -7.67 35.28 14.95
CA GLU A 392 -6.78 36.22 14.27
C GLU A 392 -6.46 35.76 12.84
N ARG A 393 -5.92 36.69 12.03
CA ARG A 393 -5.48 36.37 10.67
C ARG A 393 -4.25 35.47 10.73
N GLY A 394 -4.47 34.16 10.57
CA GLY A 394 -3.40 33.16 10.54
C GLY A 394 -2.37 33.43 9.44
N SER A 395 -1.12 33.09 9.73
CA SER A 395 0.00 33.12 8.81
C SER A 395 -0.16 32.11 7.66
N ALA A 396 0.62 32.28 6.59
CA ALA A 396 0.65 31.34 5.47
C ALA A 396 1.03 29.91 5.92
N ALA A 397 1.89 29.79 6.93
CA ALA A 397 2.31 28.52 7.53
C ALA A 397 1.13 27.83 8.25
N GLU A 398 0.35 28.58 9.03
CA GLU A 398 -0.83 28.09 9.73
C GLU A 398 -1.94 27.68 8.75
N PHE A 399 -2.14 28.45 7.68
CA PHE A 399 -3.09 28.10 6.62
C PHE A 399 -2.70 26.80 5.90
N ALA A 400 -1.42 26.64 5.57
CA ALA A 400 -0.92 25.42 4.93
C ALA A 400 -1.08 24.19 5.84
N ALA A 401 -0.76 24.32 7.13
CA ALA A 401 -0.98 23.25 8.11
C ALA A 401 -2.47 22.92 8.27
N PHE A 402 -3.35 23.93 8.35
CA PHE A 402 -4.80 23.76 8.39
C PHE A 402 -5.34 22.99 7.18
N HIS A 403 -4.88 23.34 5.97
CA HIS A 403 -5.25 22.64 4.76
C HIS A 403 -4.85 21.16 4.83
N ILE A 404 -3.61 20.86 5.25
CA ILE A 404 -3.15 19.48 5.35
C ILE A 404 -3.92 18.69 6.43
N MET A 405 -4.20 19.30 7.59
CA MET A 405 -5.01 18.65 8.63
C MET A 405 -6.43 18.34 8.16
N SER A 406 -7.03 19.22 7.37
CA SER A 406 -8.34 18.98 6.76
C SER A 406 -8.30 17.77 5.82
N ARG A 407 -7.22 17.63 5.03
CA ARG A 407 -7.01 16.45 4.16
C ARG A 407 -6.77 15.16 4.95
N ILE A 408 -6.09 15.22 6.10
CA ILE A 408 -5.94 14.08 7.02
C ILE A 408 -7.31 13.67 7.58
N LEU A 409 -8.13 14.63 8.01
CA LEU A 409 -9.48 14.38 8.51
C LEU A 409 -10.37 13.75 7.42
N GLU A 410 -10.35 14.28 6.21
CA GLU A 410 -11.07 13.70 5.06
C GLU A 410 -10.60 12.27 4.77
N ALA A 411 -9.28 12.03 4.77
CA ALA A 411 -8.70 10.72 4.57
C ALA A 411 -9.15 9.73 5.65
N ALA A 412 -9.06 10.11 6.92
CA ALA A 412 -9.47 9.28 8.05
C ALA A 412 -10.98 8.99 8.02
N ASN A 413 -11.82 10.00 7.78
CA ASN A 413 -13.27 9.81 7.64
C ASN A 413 -13.61 8.87 6.48
N GLY A 414 -12.97 9.06 5.32
CA GLY A 414 -13.19 8.26 4.12
C GLY A 414 -12.93 6.76 4.35
N MET A 415 -12.00 6.42 5.24
CA MET A 415 -11.65 5.04 5.60
C MET A 415 -12.14 4.61 6.98
N CYS A 416 -12.90 5.45 7.69
CA CYS A 416 -13.34 5.21 9.07
C CYS A 416 -12.18 4.90 10.04
N MET A 417 -11.05 5.59 9.87
CA MET A 417 -9.88 5.46 10.73
C MET A 417 -9.98 6.39 11.94
N PRO A 418 -9.59 5.92 13.15
CA PRO A 418 -9.47 6.80 14.29
C PRO A 418 -8.33 7.79 14.10
N LEU A 419 -8.50 8.97 14.66
CA LEU A 419 -7.45 9.99 14.77
C LEU A 419 -6.85 9.92 16.18
N PRO A 420 -5.56 10.27 16.36
CA PRO A 420 -4.99 10.37 17.71
C PRO A 420 -5.82 11.36 18.56
N PRO A 421 -5.86 11.21 19.92
CA PRO A 421 -6.73 12.00 20.83
C PRO A 421 -6.54 13.54 20.73
N GLY A 422 -7.04 14.45 21.61
CA GLY A 422 -6.65 15.90 21.70
C GLY A 422 -5.91 16.28 23.03
N LYS A 423 -5.21 17.43 23.27
CA LYS A 423 -4.56 17.78 24.58
C LYS A 423 -5.39 18.89 25.22
N PRO A 424 -5.89 18.73 26.45
CA PRO A 424 -6.49 19.83 27.17
C PRO A 424 -5.39 20.79 27.62
N CYS A 425 -5.72 22.05 27.74
CA CYS A 425 -4.76 23.05 28.16
C CYS A 425 -5.54 24.17 28.87
N ASP A 426 -5.10 24.54 30.07
CA ASP A 426 -5.93 25.11 31.16
C ASP A 426 -6.40 26.57 30.99
N THR A 427 -6.03 27.23 29.90
CA THR A 427 -6.52 28.58 29.58
C THR A 427 -7.63 28.50 28.53
N GLY A 428 -8.81 29.02 28.84
CA GLY A 428 -10.05 28.94 28.06
C GLY A 428 -10.07 29.68 26.72
N SER A 429 -9.01 29.59 25.92
CA SER A 429 -8.90 30.11 24.57
C SER A 429 -8.57 28.96 23.61
N LEU A 430 -9.49 28.70 22.67
CA LEU A 430 -9.63 27.56 21.75
C LEU A 430 -8.32 26.86 21.34
N LYS A 431 -8.19 25.54 21.59
CA LYS A 431 -6.94 24.76 21.47
C LYS A 431 -7.10 23.48 20.70
N PHE A 432 -6.28 23.24 19.66
CA PHE A 432 -6.13 21.99 18.88
C PHE A 432 -7.42 21.18 18.63
N HIS A 433 -8.55 21.86 18.65
CA HIS A 433 -9.89 21.33 18.55
C HIS A 433 -10.27 21.16 17.08
N TYR A 434 -9.33 21.33 16.14
CA TYR A 434 -9.63 21.47 14.72
C TYR A 434 -10.22 20.21 14.11
N ILE A 435 -9.72 19.03 14.47
CA ILE A 435 -10.28 17.78 13.94
C ILE A 435 -11.73 17.57 14.43
N PRO A 436 -12.05 17.72 15.73
CA PRO A 436 -13.44 17.69 16.22
C PRO A 436 -14.33 18.89 15.82
N HIS A 437 -13.81 20.12 15.72
CA HIS A 437 -14.58 21.32 15.33
C HIS A 437 -14.83 21.41 13.83
N LEU A 438 -13.88 21.00 12.97
CA LEU A 438 -14.12 20.83 11.54
C LEU A 438 -15.23 19.79 11.32
N ARG A 439 -15.27 18.75 12.16
CA ARG A 439 -16.32 17.73 12.14
C ARG A 439 -17.69 18.26 12.61
N ARG A 440 -17.75 19.13 13.63
CA ARG A 440 -19.01 19.80 14.06
C ARG A 440 -19.53 20.79 13.01
N ARG A 441 -18.67 21.43 12.23
CA ARG A 441 -19.06 22.37 11.14
C ARG A 441 -19.36 21.69 9.80
N ALA A 442 -18.85 20.49 9.53
CA ALA A 442 -19.15 19.74 8.31
C ALA A 442 -20.42 18.87 8.40
N LEU A 443 -21.02 18.78 9.60
CA LEU A 443 -22.28 18.08 9.88
C LEU A 443 -23.44 19.05 10.19
N LEU A 444 -23.22 20.35 9.97
CA LEU A 444 -24.22 21.42 9.85
C LEU A 444 -24.12 21.96 8.41
#